data_AF-A0A8D8X914-F1
#
_entry.id   AF-A0A8D8X914-F1
#
_cell.length_a   1.000
_cell.length_b   1.000
_cell.length_c   1.000
_cell.angle_alpha   90.00
_cell.angle_beta   90.00
_cell.angle_gamma   90.00
#
_symmetry.space_group_name_H-M   'P 1'
#
loop_
_entity.id
_entity.type
_entity.pdbx_description
1 polymer ?
#
loop_
_entity_poly.entity_id
_entity_poly.type
_entity_poly.pdbx_seq_one_letter_code
_entity_poly.pdbx_strand_id
1 'polypeptide(L)'
;RFDLCTVTFVIIYWSLISGLVWFIILTYILHITFQEKTGKIQESIRKKVPWFHIGAWVGVPLPLIIIICWIGEIDGNSVSGICFVGYNNLTHRVLFFSIPVFVSFVVADIFLCKRNRSPYSPHAQELQ
;
A
#
# COMPACT_ATOMS: atom_id res chain seq x y z
N ARG A 1 4.07 28.77 3.00
CA ARG A 1 2.66 29.01 2.60
C ARG A 1 2.15 27.67 2.10
N PHE A 2 1.05 27.13 2.65
CA PHE A 2 0.47 25.89 2.14
C PHE A 2 -0.44 26.26 0.97
N ASP A 3 0.04 26.06 -0.25
CA ASP A 3 -0.73 26.38 -1.46
C ASP A 3 -1.66 25.20 -1.83
N LEU A 4 -2.75 25.45 -2.58
CA LEU A 4 -3.66 24.40 -3.08
C LEU A 4 -2.91 23.26 -3.78
N CYS A 5 -1.80 23.61 -4.43
CA CYS A 5 -0.85 22.73 -5.08
C CYS A 5 -0.33 21.63 -4.13
N THR A 6 0.20 22.02 -2.97
CA THR A 6 0.69 21.09 -1.94
C THR A 6 -0.44 20.23 -1.37
N VAL A 7 -1.63 20.80 -1.19
CA VAL A 7 -2.79 20.08 -0.65
C VAL A 7 -3.23 18.96 -1.60
N THR A 8 -3.36 19.25 -2.90
CA THR A 8 -3.72 18.24 -3.91
C THR A 8 -2.69 17.12 -3.97
N PHE A 9 -1.40 17.46 -3.92
CA PHE A 9 -0.32 16.46 -3.86
C PHE A 9 -0.47 15.55 -2.64
N VAL A 10 -0.65 16.11 -1.45
CA VAL A 10 -0.79 15.36 -0.20
C VAL A 10 -1.99 14.41 -0.25
N ILE A 11 -3.16 14.88 -0.73
CA ILE A 11 -4.38 14.05 -0.79
C ILE A 11 -4.20 12.85 -1.73
N ILE A 12 -3.66 13.07 -2.93
CA ILE A 12 -3.44 12.01 -3.91
C ILE A 12 -2.39 11.01 -3.39
N TYR A 13 -1.27 11.52 -2.90
CA TYR A 13 -0.16 10.70 -2.41
C TYR A 13 -0.57 9.87 -1.19
N TRP A 14 -1.25 10.48 -0.22
CA TRP A 14 -1.79 9.79 0.96
C TRP A 14 -2.75 8.66 0.57
N SER A 15 -3.69 8.96 -0.33
CA SER A 15 -4.71 8.00 -0.76
C SER A 15 -4.09 6.80 -1.46
N LEU A 16 -3.08 7.02 -2.31
CA LEU A 16 -2.35 5.95 -2.99
C LEU A 16 -1.61 5.05 -2.00
N ILE A 17 -0.79 5.63 -1.11
CA ILE A 17 0.01 4.86 -0.16
C ILE A 17 -0.89 4.07 0.79
N SER A 18 -1.97 4.68 1.29
CA SER A 18 -2.99 3.98 2.07
C SER A 18 -3.60 2.81 1.30
N GLY A 19 -3.94 3.01 0.02
CA GLY A 19 -4.47 1.97 -0.85
C GLY A 19 -3.53 0.77 -1.03
N LEU A 20 -2.23 1.02 -1.25
CA LEU A 20 -1.21 -0.04 -1.38
C LEU A 20 -1.05 -0.84 -0.09
N VAL A 21 -1.02 -0.18 1.07
CA VAL A 21 -0.91 -0.87 2.36
C VAL A 21 -2.14 -1.75 2.61
N TRP A 22 -3.35 -1.25 2.31
CA TRP A 22 -4.57 -2.04 2.38
C TRP A 22 -4.56 -3.24 1.44
N PHE A 23 -4.06 -3.06 0.21
CA PHE A 23 -3.93 -4.16 -0.75
C PHE A 23 -3.01 -5.27 -0.22
N ILE A 24 -1.88 -4.93 0.41
CA ILE A 24 -0.99 -5.91 1.06
C ILE A 24 -1.70 -6.63 2.21
N ILE A 25 -2.41 -5.89 3.08
CA ILE A 25 -3.16 -6.47 4.21
C ILE A 25 -4.24 -7.44 3.72
N LEU A 26 -5.00 -7.06 2.70
CA LEU A 26 -6.03 -7.92 2.11
C LEU A 26 -5.43 -9.18 1.49
N THR A 27 -4.34 -9.05 0.75
CA THR A 27 -3.63 -10.20 0.15
C THR A 27 -3.10 -11.15 1.24
N TYR A 28 -2.58 -10.60 2.33
CA TYR A 28 -2.13 -11.36 3.49
C TYR A 28 -3.28 -12.11 4.18
N ILE A 29 -4.40 -11.44 4.44
CA ILE A 29 -5.60 -12.06 5.03
C ILE A 29 -6.15 -13.16 4.11
N LEU A 30 -6.18 -12.90 2.80
CA LEU A 30 -6.62 -13.86 1.79
C LEU A 30 -5.75 -15.12 1.83
N HIS A 31 -4.43 -14.95 1.85
CA HIS A 31 -3.49 -16.07 1.96
C HIS A 31 -3.74 -16.93 3.20
N ILE A 32 -3.98 -16.31 4.37
CA ILE A 32 -4.23 -17.06 5.61
C ILE A 32 -5.60 -17.74 5.59
N THR A 33 -6.63 -17.08 5.04
CA THR A 33 -8.00 -17.61 4.92
C THR A 33 -8.05 -18.92 4.12
N PHE A 34 -7.15 -19.10 3.15
CA PHE A 34 -7.04 -20.35 2.40
C PHE A 34 -6.18 -21.42 3.08
N GLN A 35 -5.32 -21.05 4.05
CA GLN A 35 -4.45 -22.00 4.76
C GLN A 35 -5.02 -22.54 6.07
N GLU A 36 -5.92 -21.82 6.76
CA GLU A 36 -6.56 -22.35 7.97
C GLU A 36 -8.09 -22.36 7.90
N LYS A 37 -8.71 -23.11 8.82
CA LYS A 37 -10.16 -23.12 9.00
C LYS A 37 -10.61 -21.73 9.50
N THR A 38 -11.50 -21.08 8.74
CA THR A 38 -12.03 -19.71 8.88
C THR A 38 -12.38 -19.27 10.31
N GLY A 39 -12.75 -20.19 11.21
CA GLY A 39 -13.15 -19.90 12.58
C GLY A 39 -12.05 -19.32 13.50
N LYS A 40 -10.81 -19.84 13.45
CA LYS A 40 -9.70 -19.36 14.32
C LYS A 40 -9.04 -18.07 13.81
N ILE A 41 -9.15 -17.85 12.51
CA ILE A 41 -8.60 -16.70 11.80
C ILE A 41 -9.30 -15.40 12.18
N GLN A 42 -10.64 -15.40 12.25
CA GLN A 42 -11.41 -14.20 12.57
C GLN A 42 -11.06 -13.63 13.95
N GLU A 43 -10.84 -14.51 14.93
CA GLU A 43 -10.46 -14.09 16.28
C GLU A 43 -9.04 -13.51 16.35
N SER A 44 -8.11 -14.13 15.61
CA SER A 44 -6.72 -13.66 15.53
C SER A 44 -6.59 -12.35 14.75
N ILE A 45 -7.36 -12.18 13.68
CA ILE A 45 -7.40 -10.94 12.89
C ILE A 45 -7.99 -9.82 13.74
N ARG A 46 -9.11 -10.03 14.43
CA ARG A 46 -9.78 -8.98 15.23
C ARG A 46 -8.86 -8.34 16.28
N LYS A 47 -7.94 -9.11 16.87
CA LYS A 47 -6.93 -8.61 17.82
C LYS A 47 -5.83 -7.78 17.12
N LYS A 48 -5.58 -8.00 15.84
CA LYS A 48 -4.55 -7.32 15.02
C LYS A 48 -5.08 -6.18 14.15
N VAL A 49 -6.40 -6.09 13.91
CA VAL A 49 -7.05 -4.99 13.17
C VAL A 49 -6.59 -3.61 13.63
N PRO A 50 -6.51 -3.29 14.94
CA PRO A 50 -6.05 -1.98 15.39
C PRO A 50 -4.62 -1.66 14.91
N TRP A 51 -3.73 -2.66 14.91
CA TRP A 51 -2.36 -2.53 14.42
C TRP A 51 -2.30 -2.30 12.91
N PHE A 52 -3.18 -2.96 12.15
CA PHE A 52 -3.29 -2.74 10.70
C PHE A 52 -3.75 -1.32 10.36
N HIS A 53 -4.73 -0.79 11.09
CA HIS A 53 -5.20 0.60 10.89
C HIS A 53 -4.11 1.62 11.24
N ILE A 54 -3.39 1.44 12.36
CA ILE A 54 -2.31 2.35 12.76
C ILE A 54 -1.17 2.33 11.73
N GLY A 55 -0.78 1.16 11.24
CA GLY A 55 0.22 1.02 10.19
C GLY A 55 -0.20 1.66 8.86
N ALA A 56 -1.45 1.43 8.43
CA ALA A 56 -1.98 1.91 7.16
C ALA A 56 -2.19 3.43 7.12
N TRP A 57 -2.62 4.04 8.22
CA TRP A 57 -2.96 5.47 8.26
C TRP A 57 -1.84 6.36 8.77
N VAL A 58 -1.02 5.93 9.73
CA VAL A 58 -0.08 6.83 10.42
C VAL A 58 1.36 6.40 10.16
N GLY A 59 1.65 5.10 10.10
CA GLY A 59 3.02 4.60 10.02
C GLY A 59 3.75 4.92 8.71
N VAL A 60 3.10 4.70 7.57
CA VAL A 60 3.71 4.85 6.24
C VAL A 60 3.49 6.25 5.63
N PRO A 61 2.27 6.81 5.56
CA PRO A 61 2.04 8.03 4.78
C PRO A 61 2.62 9.31 5.43
N LEU A 62 2.68 9.40 6.77
CA LEU A 62 3.21 10.58 7.48
C LEU A 62 4.69 10.86 7.21
N PRO A 63 5.63 9.92 7.42
CA PRO A 63 7.04 10.21 7.22
C PRO A 63 7.35 10.60 5.77
N LEU A 64 6.67 10.00 4.79
CA LEU A 64 6.85 10.36 3.39
C LEU A 64 6.38 11.80 3.12
N ILE A 65 5.23 12.22 3.66
CA ILE A 65 4.76 13.61 3.51
C ILE A 65 5.68 14.60 4.21
N ILE A 66 6.20 14.26 5.40
CA ILE A 66 7.15 15.11 6.11
C ILE A 66 8.42 15.29 5.27
N ILE A 67 8.97 14.20 4.73
CA ILE A 67 10.16 14.23 3.87
C ILE A 67 9.91 15.10 2.63
N ILE A 68 8.76 14.94 1.97
CA ILE A 68 8.43 15.70 0.76
C ILE A 68 8.20 17.20 1.08
N CYS A 69 7.57 17.49 2.23
CA CYS A 69 7.42 18.87 2.71
C CYS A 69 8.77 19.50 3.06
N TRP A 70 9.75 18.70 3.47
CA TRP A 70 11.11 19.14 3.79
C TRP A 70 11.94 19.43 2.54
N ILE A 71 11.74 18.66 1.47
CA ILE A 71 12.46 18.80 0.19
C ILE A 71 12.08 20.11 -0.54
N GLY A 72 10.88 20.65 -0.32
CA GLY A 72 10.52 22.01 -0.76
C GLY A 72 10.41 22.24 -2.28
N GLU A 73 10.68 21.22 -3.12
CA GLU A 73 10.60 21.28 -4.58
C GLU A 73 9.24 20.77 -5.09
N ILE A 74 8.15 21.46 -4.73
CA ILE A 74 6.81 21.16 -5.24
C ILE A 74 6.54 22.06 -6.44
N ASP A 75 6.79 21.54 -7.64
CA ASP A 75 6.48 22.24 -8.89
C ASP A 75 5.06 21.90 -9.36
N GLY A 76 4.28 22.93 -9.67
CA GLY A 76 2.94 22.81 -10.24
C GLY A 76 2.96 22.89 -11.76
N ASN A 77 2.34 21.92 -12.45
CA ASN A 77 2.16 21.99 -13.89
C ASN A 77 0.72 22.38 -14.26
N SER A 78 0.56 23.52 -14.93
CA SER A 78 -0.73 24.05 -15.38
C SER A 78 -1.46 23.14 -16.38
N VAL A 79 -0.76 22.26 -17.10
CA VAL A 79 -1.37 21.35 -18.08
C VAL A 79 -2.02 20.12 -17.41
N SER A 80 -1.48 19.64 -16.29
CA SER A 80 -2.00 18.47 -15.58
C SER A 80 -2.98 18.84 -14.47
N GLY A 81 -3.01 20.10 -14.04
CA GLY A 81 -3.83 20.56 -12.90
C GLY A 81 -3.44 19.94 -11.56
N ILE A 82 -2.33 19.20 -11.50
CA ILE A 82 -1.81 18.53 -10.32
C ILE A 82 -0.39 18.98 -10.05
N CYS A 83 -0.03 19.04 -8.77
CA CYS A 83 1.32 19.31 -8.33
C CYS A 83 2.01 18.05 -7.90
N PHE A 84 3.28 17.92 -8.26
CA PHE A 84 4.05 16.72 -7.96
C PHE A 84 5.51 17.08 -7.71
N VAL A 85 6.13 16.41 -6.74
CA VAL A 85 7.56 16.61 -6.46
C VAL A 85 8.39 16.11 -7.66
N GLY A 86 9.36 16.90 -8.11
CA GLY A 86 10.34 16.49 -9.12
C GLY A 86 9.87 16.51 -10.59
N TYR A 87 9.15 17.56 -11.03
CA TYR A 87 8.80 17.72 -12.45
C TYR A 87 10.05 17.88 -13.35
N ASN A 88 11.11 18.50 -12.82
CA ASN A 88 12.40 18.67 -13.51
C ASN A 88 13.30 17.42 -13.51
N ASN A 89 13.05 16.44 -12.63
CA ASN A 89 13.84 15.22 -12.53
C ASN A 89 12.94 13.99 -12.45
N LEU A 90 12.66 13.40 -13.62
CA LEU A 90 11.84 12.19 -13.79
C LEU A 90 12.25 11.06 -12.83
N THR A 91 13.54 10.97 -12.49
CA THR A 91 14.13 10.01 -11.57
C THR A 91 13.49 10.06 -10.18
N HIS A 92 13.29 11.24 -9.59
CA HIS A 92 12.73 11.34 -8.24
C HIS A 92 11.25 10.98 -8.21
N ARG A 93 10.51 11.33 -9.26
CA ARG A 93 9.09 11.00 -9.42
C ARG A 93 8.85 9.51 -9.58
N VAL A 94 9.66 8.85 -10.43
CA VAL A 94 9.57 7.41 -10.64
C VAL A 94 10.04 6.66 -9.40
N LEU A 95 11.11 7.09 -8.74
CA LEU A 95 11.63 6.38 -7.57
C LEU A 95 10.63 6.37 -6.40
N PHE A 96 10.04 7.52 -6.06
CA PHE A 96 9.12 7.62 -4.92
C PHE A 96 7.77 6.96 -5.13
N PHE A 97 7.27 6.87 -6.36
CA PHE A 97 6.00 6.22 -6.66
C PHE A 97 6.19 4.77 -7.08
N SER A 98 7.11 4.53 -8.01
CA SER A 98 7.27 3.21 -8.64
C SER A 98 7.88 2.20 -7.70
N ILE A 99 8.81 2.58 -6.80
CA ILE A 99 9.38 1.62 -5.84
C ILE A 99 8.31 1.09 -4.88
N PRO A 100 7.56 1.92 -4.13
CA PRO A 100 6.58 1.39 -3.20
C PRO A 100 5.46 0.61 -3.91
N VAL A 101 5.04 1.03 -5.11
CA VAL A 101 4.07 0.27 -5.91
C VAL A 101 4.65 -1.08 -6.34
N PHE A 102 5.84 -1.09 -6.96
CA PHE A 102 6.46 -2.30 -7.48
C PHE A 102 6.77 -3.31 -6.37
N VAL A 103 7.30 -2.84 -5.23
CA VAL A 103 7.54 -3.70 -4.06
C VAL A 103 6.22 -4.27 -3.53
N SER A 104 5.15 -3.46 -3.45
CA SER A 104 3.83 -3.95 -2.99
C SER A 104 3.28 -5.03 -3.92
N PHE A 105 3.39 -4.83 -5.23
CA PHE A 105 2.98 -5.81 -6.25
C PHE A 105 3.82 -7.09 -6.16
N VAL A 106 5.15 -6.98 -6.14
CA VAL A 106 6.04 -8.14 -6.03
C VAL A 106 5.77 -8.94 -4.75
N VAL A 107 5.56 -8.26 -3.62
CA VAL A 107 5.22 -8.93 -2.35
C VAL A 107 3.88 -9.66 -2.49
N ALA A 108 2.86 -9.03 -3.08
CA ALA A 108 1.57 -9.66 -3.33
C ALA A 108 1.69 -10.88 -4.28
N ASP A 109 2.43 -10.74 -5.37
CA ASP A 109 2.71 -11.80 -6.34
C ASP A 109 3.51 -12.95 -5.72
N ILE A 110 4.47 -12.67 -4.82
CA ILE A 110 5.20 -13.71 -4.08
C ILE A 110 4.24 -14.51 -3.21
N PHE A 111 3.35 -13.85 -2.45
CA PHE A 111 2.34 -14.55 -1.65
C PHE A 111 1.37 -15.35 -2.54
N LEU A 112 0.99 -14.80 -3.69
CA LEU A 112 0.07 -15.43 -4.63
C LEU A 112 0.70 -16.57 -5.45
N CYS A 113 2.00 -16.50 -5.70
CA CYS A 113 2.77 -17.50 -6.45
C CYS A 113 3.24 -18.64 -5.53
N LYS A 114 3.62 -18.36 -4.27
CA LYS A 114 3.77 -19.40 -3.24
C LYS A 114 2.49 -20.22 -3.08
N ARG A 115 1.31 -19.60 -3.20
CA ARG A 115 0.02 -20.29 -3.24
C ARG A 115 -0.09 -21.29 -4.39
N ASN A 116 0.39 -20.99 -5.60
CA ASN A 116 0.28 -21.92 -6.75
C ASN A 116 1.15 -23.19 -6.58
N ARG A 117 2.15 -23.15 -5.70
CA ARG A 117 2.97 -24.32 -5.32
C ARG A 117 2.54 -24.98 -4.01
N SER A 118 1.55 -24.45 -3.30
CA SER A 118 1.07 -25.07 -2.07
C SER A 118 0.11 -26.22 -2.39
N PRO A 119 0.38 -27.46 -1.94
CA PRO A 119 -0.52 -28.61 -2.14
C PRO A 119 -1.82 -28.53 -1.32
N TYR A 120 -2.02 -27.47 -0.53
CA TYR A 120 -3.24 -27.23 0.24
C TYR A 120 -4.27 -26.48 -0.62
N SER A 121 -4.82 -27.19 -1.61
CA SER A 121 -5.97 -26.72 -2.39
C SER A 121 -7.25 -26.94 -1.56
N PRO A 122 -8.14 -25.94 -1.43
CA PRO A 122 -9.42 -26.09 -0.73
C PRO A 122 -10.35 -27.16 -1.35
N HIS A 123 -10.05 -27.63 -2.57
CA HIS A 123 -10.77 -28.76 -3.18
C HIS A 123 -10.56 -30.11 -2.45
N ALA A 124 -9.59 -30.24 -1.55
CA ALA A 124 -9.37 -31.47 -0.80
C ALA A 124 -10.20 -31.57 0.50
N GLN A 125 -10.88 -30.50 0.93
CA GLN A 125 -11.54 -30.45 2.24
C GLN A 125 -13.06 -30.71 2.20
N GLU A 126 -13.65 -30.90 1.02
CA GLU A 126 -15.05 -31.36 0.87
C GLU A 126 -15.21 -32.89 0.83
N LEU A 127 -14.11 -33.66 0.90
CA LEU A 127 -14.14 -35.13 0.86
C LEU A 127 -13.80 -35.82 2.20
N GLN A 128 -13.84 -35.10 3.33
CA GLN A 128 -13.83 -35.67 4.70
C GLN A 128 -14.87 -34.98 5.58
#